data_AF-A0A497H4W0-F1
#
_entry.id   AF-A0A497H4W0-F1
#
_cell.length_a   1.000
_cell.length_b   1.000
_cell.length_c   1.000
_cell.angle_alpha   90.00
_cell.angle_beta   90.00
_cell.angle_gamma   90.00
#
_symmetry.space_group_name_H-M   'P 1'
#
loop_
_entity.id
_entity.type
_entity.pdbx_description
1 polymer ?
#
loop_
_entity_poly.entity_id
_entity_poly.type
_entity_poly.pdbx_seq_one_letter_code
_entity_poly.pdbx_strand_id
1 'polypeptide(L)'
;MRKKAIVAVLGILMIVPVFGMAYEEKVEPNNDFSHATLLKESARGTVGFDDTKDIYRFYVAEGLEIRLELVGDNDVDLYLYNPEQQGVAYSCNEFYEYI
;
A
#
# COMPACT_ATOMS: atom_id res chain seq x y z
N MET A 1 -18.05 -38.08 15.08
CA MET A 1 -19.11 -37.09 15.35
C MET A 1 -18.49 -35.81 15.89
N ARG A 2 -18.91 -34.66 15.35
CA ARG A 2 -18.42 -33.31 15.71
C ARG A 2 -18.60 -33.02 17.21
N LYS A 3 -17.66 -32.28 17.80
CA LYS A 3 -17.92 -30.94 18.37
C LYS A 3 -16.59 -30.21 18.62
N LYS A 4 -16.41 -29.13 17.86
CA LYS A 4 -15.44 -28.05 18.11
C LYS A 4 -15.86 -27.32 19.38
N ALA A 5 -14.91 -26.89 20.20
CA ALA A 5 -15.04 -25.71 21.05
C ALA A 5 -13.64 -25.23 21.47
N ILE A 6 -13.24 -24.07 20.93
CA ILE A 6 -12.17 -23.23 21.45
C ILE A 6 -12.74 -22.55 22.69
N VAL A 7 -12.10 -22.73 23.84
CA VAL A 7 -12.41 -21.95 25.05
C VAL A 7 -11.56 -20.69 25.01
N ALA A 8 -12.16 -19.56 24.63
CA ALA A 8 -11.59 -18.23 24.88
C ALA A 8 -12.09 -17.76 26.25
N VAL A 9 -11.24 -17.81 27.27
CA VAL A 9 -11.53 -17.19 28.57
C VAL A 9 -11.20 -15.71 28.45
N LEU A 10 -12.23 -14.88 28.47
CA LEU A 10 -12.17 -13.43 28.70
C LEU A 10 -11.56 -13.17 30.08
N GLY A 11 -10.41 -12.49 30.14
CA GLY A 11 -9.84 -12.15 31.44
C GLY A 11 -8.44 -11.54 31.47
N ILE A 12 -8.03 -10.73 30.49
CA ILE A 12 -7.03 -9.69 30.75
C ILE A 12 -7.49 -8.45 30.01
N LEU A 13 -7.79 -7.40 30.77
CA LEU A 13 -7.87 -6.02 30.28
C LEU A 13 -6.46 -5.64 29.79
N MET A 14 -6.08 -6.09 28.60
CA MET A 14 -4.93 -5.49 27.92
C MET A 14 -5.44 -4.16 27.38
N ILE A 15 -5.20 -3.11 28.17
CA ILE A 15 -4.88 -1.80 27.63
C ILE A 15 -3.76 -2.08 26.64
N VAL A 16 -4.09 -2.37 25.38
CA VAL A 16 -3.06 -2.36 24.34
C VAL A 16 -2.58 -0.92 24.42
N PRO A 17 -1.32 -0.68 24.81
CA PRO A 17 -0.81 0.68 24.75
C PRO A 17 -1.11 1.11 23.32
N VAL A 18 -1.77 2.26 23.18
CA VAL A 18 -1.85 2.94 21.89
C VAL A 18 -0.40 3.09 21.49
N PHE A 19 0.11 2.14 20.72
CA PHE A 19 1.40 2.26 20.07
C PHE A 19 1.18 3.50 19.25
N GLY A 20 1.80 4.60 19.67
CA GLY A 20 1.85 5.81 18.88
C GLY A 20 2.31 5.33 17.53
N MET A 21 1.39 5.29 16.56
CA MET A 21 1.77 5.01 15.20
C MET A 21 2.64 6.19 14.86
N ALA A 22 3.96 5.98 14.89
CA ALA A 22 4.83 6.76 14.06
C ALA A 22 4.21 6.61 12.67
N TYR A 23 3.49 7.65 12.24
CA TYR A 23 3.27 7.88 10.83
C TYR A 23 4.70 7.93 10.29
N GLU A 24 5.10 6.89 9.56
CA GLU A 24 6.27 7.05 8.70
C GLU A 24 5.79 8.10 7.71
N GLU A 25 6.22 9.35 7.93
CA GLU A 25 6.06 10.39 6.92
C GLU A 25 6.68 9.85 5.62
N LYS A 26 6.04 10.18 4.50
CA LYS A 26 6.67 9.99 3.19
C LYS A 26 8.04 10.69 3.24
N VAL A 27 9.12 9.95 3.02
CA VAL A 27 10.48 10.51 2.99
C VAL A 27 10.99 10.48 1.55
N GLU A 28 11.30 11.64 1.02
CA GLU A 28 11.94 11.79 -0.29
C GLU A 28 13.47 11.60 -0.21
N PRO A 29 14.12 11.09 -1.27
CA PRO A 29 13.49 10.54 -2.48
C PRO A 29 12.97 9.11 -2.24
N ASN A 30 11.78 8.77 -2.75
CA ASN A 30 11.28 7.39 -2.75
C ASN A 30 11.08 6.81 -4.16
N ASN A 31 12.02 7.13 -5.06
CA ASN A 31 11.86 6.92 -6.50
C ASN A 31 12.41 5.58 -6.99
N ASP A 32 12.84 4.72 -6.06
CA ASP A 32 13.36 3.38 -6.33
C ASP A 32 12.95 2.38 -5.24
N PHE A 33 13.07 1.08 -5.55
CA PHE A 33 12.64 0.00 -4.66
C PHE A 33 13.38 -0.03 -3.32
N SER A 34 14.62 0.48 -3.24
CA SER A 34 15.40 0.49 -2.01
C SER A 34 14.97 1.60 -1.05
N HIS A 35 14.30 2.64 -1.55
CA HIS A 35 13.75 3.76 -0.78
C HIS A 35 12.21 3.73 -0.70
N ALA A 36 11.57 2.60 -1.00
CA ALA A 36 10.12 2.51 -1.03
C ALA A 36 9.46 2.78 0.33
N THR A 37 8.51 3.71 0.34
CA THR A 37 7.73 4.10 1.53
C THR A 37 6.75 2.99 1.92
N LEU A 38 6.63 2.67 3.21
CA LEU A 38 5.64 1.69 3.67
C LEU A 38 4.21 2.25 3.56
N LEU A 39 3.39 1.65 2.69
CA LEU A 39 1.97 1.93 2.58
C LEU A 39 1.20 1.10 3.62
N LYS A 40 0.55 1.79 4.57
CA LYS A 40 -0.25 1.17 5.63
C LYS A 40 -1.72 1.02 5.23
N GLU A 41 -2.40 2.14 5.02
CA GLU A 41 -3.82 2.18 4.60
C GLU A 41 -4.00 3.00 3.32
N SER A 42 -3.48 4.23 3.31
CA SER A 42 -3.50 5.13 2.17
C SER A 42 -2.27 6.04 2.20
N ALA A 43 -1.88 6.56 1.05
CA ALA A 43 -0.87 7.60 0.92
C ALA A 43 -1.42 8.78 0.12
N ARG A 44 -0.84 9.96 0.35
CA ARG A 44 -1.04 11.15 -0.48
C ARG A 44 0.33 11.65 -0.87
N GLY A 45 0.46 12.10 -2.11
CA GLY A 45 1.71 12.57 -2.67
C GLY A 45 1.46 13.37 -3.94
N THR A 46 2.55 13.80 -4.55
CA THR A 46 2.54 14.48 -5.84
C THR A 46 3.68 13.92 -6.64
N VAL A 47 3.42 13.61 -7.90
CA VAL A 47 4.45 13.31 -8.90
C VAL A 47 4.43 14.42 -9.96
N GLY A 48 5.58 14.72 -10.52
CA GLY A 48 5.76 15.81 -11.49
C GLY A 48 7.07 15.70 -12.24
N PHE A 49 7.46 16.79 -12.90
CA PHE A 49 8.65 16.81 -13.75
C PHE A 49 9.96 16.52 -13.00
N ASP A 50 10.11 17.11 -11.81
CA ASP A 50 11.30 16.93 -10.97
C ASP A 50 11.24 15.66 -10.09
N ASP A 51 10.05 15.06 -9.95
CA ASP A 51 9.79 13.89 -9.13
C ASP A 51 8.78 12.95 -9.81
N THR A 52 9.30 12.10 -10.69
CA THR A 52 8.46 11.40 -11.69
C THR A 52 7.72 10.17 -11.15
N LYS A 53 8.07 9.67 -9.96
CA LYS A 53 7.43 8.47 -9.40
C LYS A 53 7.60 8.38 -7.90
N ASP A 54 6.56 7.91 -7.23
CA ASP A 54 6.62 7.45 -5.85
C ASP A 54 6.57 5.92 -5.80
N ILE A 55 7.51 5.29 -5.12
CA ILE A 55 7.45 3.85 -4.86
C ILE A 55 6.97 3.61 -3.43
N TYR A 56 5.96 2.75 -3.33
CA TYR A 56 5.40 2.26 -2.08
C TYR A 56 5.54 0.74 -1.99
N ARG A 57 5.67 0.24 -0.76
CA ARG A 57 5.65 -1.20 -0.44
C ARG A 57 4.58 -1.49 0.61
N PHE A 58 3.94 -2.64 0.53
CA PHE A 58 2.98 -3.11 1.52
C PHE A 58 3.08 -4.63 1.65
N TYR A 59 2.51 -5.17 2.73
CA TYR A 59 2.52 -6.61 2.98
C TYR A 59 1.14 -7.21 2.68
N VAL A 60 1.14 -8.37 2.03
CA VAL A 60 -0.08 -9.12 1.69
C VAL A 60 0.04 -10.51 2.28
N ALA A 61 -1.03 -11.00 2.90
CA ALA A 61 -1.09 -12.40 3.33
C ALA A 61 -1.45 -13.29 2.14
N GLU A 62 -0.88 -14.50 2.11
CA GLU A 62 -1.12 -15.46 1.05
C GLU A 62 -2.63 -15.75 0.87
N GLY A 63 -3.09 -15.80 -0.39
CA GLY A 63 -4.47 -16.12 -0.74
C GLY A 63 -5.47 -14.97 -0.60
N LEU A 64 -5.02 -13.75 -0.27
CA LEU A 64 -5.88 -12.56 -0.28
C LEU A 64 -5.93 -11.91 -1.66
N GLU A 65 -7.13 -11.51 -2.06
CA GLU A 65 -7.33 -10.56 -3.15
C GLU A 65 -7.12 -9.15 -2.62
N ILE A 66 -6.39 -8.33 -3.37
CA ILE A 66 -6.14 -6.92 -3.05
C ILE A 66 -6.72 -6.05 -4.15
N ARG A 67 -7.24 -4.88 -3.75
CA ARG A 67 -7.65 -3.81 -4.66
C ARG A 67 -6.84 -2.57 -4.32
N LEU A 68 -6.15 -2.03 -5.31
CA LEU A 68 -5.45 -0.76 -5.22
C LEU A 68 -6.22 0.26 -6.04
N GLU A 69 -6.36 1.46 -5.51
CA GLU A 69 -7.03 2.58 -6.17
C GLU A 69 -6.10 3.78 -6.18
N LEU A 70 -5.95 4.38 -7.35
CA LEU A 70 -5.24 5.63 -7.54
C LEU A 70 -6.25 6.68 -7.98
N VAL A 71 -6.26 7.82 -7.29
CA VAL A 71 -7.07 8.98 -7.65
C VAL A 71 -6.12 10.16 -7.78
N GLY A 72 -6.01 10.70 -8.99
CA GLY A 72 -5.18 11.85 -9.32
C GLY A 72 -5.94 12.83 -10.21
N ASP A 73 -5.47 14.08 -10.24
CA ASP A 73 -5.93 15.14 -11.13
C ASP A 73 -5.07 15.27 -12.40
N ASN A 74 -4.04 14.43 -12.52
CA ASN A 74 -3.11 14.33 -13.64
C ASN A 74 -3.08 12.91 -14.24
N ASP A 75 -2.37 12.77 -15.37
CA ASP A 75 -2.12 11.47 -15.98
C ASP A 75 -1.09 10.69 -15.15
N VAL A 76 -1.59 9.73 -14.35
CA VAL A 76 -0.78 8.88 -13.47
C VAL A 76 -1.18 7.43 -13.62
N ASP A 77 -0.15 6.60 -13.78
CA ASP A 77 -0.28 5.16 -13.92
C ASP A 77 0.10 4.45 -12.62
N LEU A 78 -0.58 3.34 -12.35
CA LEU A 78 -0.28 2.46 -11.23
C LEU A 78 0.38 1.18 -11.73
N TYR A 79 1.52 0.82 -11.16
CA TYR A 79 2.22 -0.44 -11.44
C TYR A 79 2.42 -1.24 -10.15
N LEU A 80 2.15 -2.53 -10.20
CA LEU A 80 2.35 -3.46 -9.09
C LEU A 80 3.49 -4.43 -9.41
N TYR A 81 4.42 -4.58 -8.47
CA TYR A 81 5.57 -5.46 -8.57
C TYR A 81 5.57 -6.51 -7.46
N ASN A 82 6.09 -7.70 -7.75
CA ASN A 82 6.39 -8.72 -6.73
C ASN A 82 7.72 -8.43 -6.00
N PRO A 83 8.08 -9.17 -4.95
CA PRO A 83 9.35 -9.01 -4.24
C PRO A 83 10.60 -9.17 -5.12
N GLU A 84 10.50 -9.91 -6.22
CA GLU A 84 11.54 -10.05 -7.24
C GLU A 84 11.62 -8.86 -8.21
N GLN A 85 10.86 -7.78 -7.96
CA GLN A 85 10.78 -6.55 -8.76
C GLN A 85 10.26 -6.78 -10.19
N GLN A 86 9.44 -7.82 -10.37
CA GLN A 86 8.76 -8.12 -11.64
C GLN A 86 7.35 -7.55 -11.61
N GLY A 87 6.95 -6.87 -12.68
CA GLY A 87 5.60 -6.33 -12.81
C GLY A 87 4.55 -7.45 -12.90
N VAL A 88 3.52 -7.39 -12.05
CA VAL A 88 2.45 -8.39 -11.97
C VAL A 88 1.06 -7.83 -12.30
N ALA A 89 0.88 -6.51 -12.21
CA ALA A 89 -0.33 -5.81 -12.65
C ALA A 89 -0.02 -4.34 -12.95
N TYR A 90 -0.90 -3.71 -13.72
CA TYR A 90 -0.85 -2.28 -13.99
C TYR A 90 -2.26 -1.73 -14.22
N SER A 91 -2.41 -0.43 -14.02
CA SER A 91 -3.58 0.35 -14.41
C SER A 91 -3.07 1.64 -15.05
N CYS A 92 -3.26 1.77 -16.36
CA CYS A 92 -2.95 2.99 -17.08
C CYS A 92 -4.25 3.72 -17.37
N ASN A 93 -4.30 5.01 -17.06
CA ASN A 93 -5.46 5.81 -17.42
C ASN A 93 -5.27 6.28 -18.87
N GLU A 94 -6.10 5.84 -19.82
CA GLU A 94 -6.07 6.42 -21.17
C GLU A 94 -6.73 7.80 -21.13
N PHE A 95 -5.97 8.86 -20.84
CA PHE A 95 -6.42 10.20 -21.13
C PHE A 95 -6.39 10.42 -22.66
N TYR A 96 -7.56 10.30 -23.30
CA TYR A 96 -7.76 10.80 -24.66
C TYR A 96 -7.79 12.34 -24.61
N GLU A 97 -6.65 12.98 -24.86
CA GLU A 97 -6.62 14.42 -25.11
C GLU A 97 -7.15 14.68 -26.53
N TYR A 98 -8.41 15.06 -26.65
CA TYR A 98 -8.91 15.67 -27.88
C TYR A 98 -8.35 17.08 -27.96
N ILE A 99 -7.32 17.25 -28.80
CA ILE A 99 -6.77 18.54 -29.22
C ILE A 99 -7.72 19.20 -30.24
#